data_AF-A0A519W346-F1
#
_entry.id   AF-A0A519W346-F1
#
_cell.length_a   1.000
_cell.length_b   1.000
_cell.length_c   1.000
_cell.angle_alpha   90.00
_cell.angle_beta   90.00
_cell.angle_gamma   90.00
#
_symmetry.space_group_name_H-M   'P 1'
#
loop_
_entity.id
_entity.type
_entity.pdbx_description
1 polymer ?
#
loop_
_entity_poly.entity_id
_entity_poly.type
_entity_poly.pdbx_seq_one_letter_code
_entity_poly.pdbx_strand_id
1 'polypeptide(L)'
;MLTGLCKAEINPSSIMGSWVASNVSYLSGEELPDENVLKYCYTKYTFEAPDKMYFAAVYHILGTEFRYEIKGSRLLVKSTVGYLMNTFRVMELTDKKLVIINADANGSLDSPTSLKYTFYREDFIQQKLPLLPNDIYKVNGTDTLFNSGQKVYALFNGQILVSIFLMNFIK
;
A
#
# COMPACT_ATOMS: atom_id res chain seq x y z
N MET A 1 12.87 -38.78 -2.39
CA MET A 1 13.27 -37.45 -1.87
C MET A 1 12.28 -36.44 -2.45
N LEU A 2 11.27 -36.02 -1.69
CA LEU A 2 11.25 -34.76 -0.90
C LEU A 2 11.53 -33.54 -1.80
N THR A 3 10.64 -32.60 -2.08
CA THR A 3 9.36 -32.18 -1.45
C THR A 3 8.52 -31.48 -2.52
N GLY A 4 7.23 -31.80 -2.60
CA GLY A 4 6.28 -30.98 -3.34
C GLY A 4 6.17 -29.62 -2.66
N LEU A 5 6.69 -28.57 -3.31
CA LEU A 5 6.37 -27.19 -2.98
C LEU A 5 4.87 -27.00 -3.21
N CYS A 6 4.05 -27.21 -2.17
CA CYS A 6 2.73 -26.62 -2.12
C CYS A 6 2.95 -25.12 -2.25
N LYS A 7 2.66 -24.54 -3.43
CA LYS A 7 2.47 -23.11 -3.58
C LYS A 7 1.31 -22.77 -2.65
N ALA A 8 1.62 -22.27 -1.45
CA ALA A 8 0.61 -21.86 -0.51
C ALA A 8 -0.32 -20.87 -1.21
N GLU A 9 -1.60 -21.26 -1.32
CA GLU A 9 -2.61 -20.39 -1.89
C GLU A 9 -2.77 -19.19 -0.95
N ILE A 10 -2.70 -17.98 -1.53
CA ILE A 10 -2.84 -16.76 -0.73
C ILE A 10 -4.29 -16.69 -0.28
N ASN A 11 -4.50 -16.75 1.04
CA ASN A 11 -5.81 -16.48 1.61
C ASN A 11 -6.20 -15.03 1.30
N PRO A 12 -7.30 -14.74 0.58
CA PRO A 12 -7.69 -13.37 0.27
C PRO A 12 -7.85 -12.48 1.49
N SER A 13 -8.19 -13.03 2.66
CA SER A 13 -8.33 -12.23 3.87
C SER A 13 -6.99 -11.69 4.40
N SER A 14 -5.85 -12.31 4.05
CA SER A 14 -4.54 -11.87 4.59
C SER A 14 -3.99 -10.61 3.91
N ILE A 15 -4.48 -10.27 2.71
CA ILE A 15 -4.10 -9.03 2.02
C ILE A 15 -4.95 -7.82 2.46
N MET A 16 -6.04 -8.04 3.19
CA MET A 16 -6.99 -6.98 3.59
C MET A 16 -6.32 -5.85 4.35
N GLY A 17 -6.74 -4.60 4.11
CA GLY A 17 -6.24 -3.38 4.75
C GLY A 17 -5.33 -2.54 3.84
N SER A 18 -4.73 -1.50 4.42
CA SER A 18 -3.90 -0.52 3.70
C SER A 18 -2.42 -0.92 3.67
N TRP A 19 -1.81 -0.73 2.51
CA TRP A 19 -0.41 -1.02 2.20
C TRP A 19 0.21 0.16 1.47
N VAL A 20 1.32 0.66 1.99
CA VAL A 20 2.02 1.81 1.44
C VAL A 20 3.38 1.37 0.90
N ALA A 21 3.66 1.72 -0.35
CA ALA A 21 4.93 1.40 -1.00
C ALA A 21 6.06 2.13 -0.30
N SER A 22 7.07 1.41 0.14
CA SER A 22 8.30 1.98 0.70
C SER A 22 9.44 2.01 -0.31
N ASN A 23 9.40 1.13 -1.30
CA ASN A 23 10.44 1.00 -2.32
C ASN A 23 9.88 0.39 -3.61
N VAL A 24 10.46 0.82 -4.74
CA VAL A 24 10.23 0.26 -6.08
C VAL A 24 11.58 0.06 -6.74
N SER A 25 11.85 -1.15 -7.22
CA SER A 25 13.10 -1.50 -7.92
C SER A 25 12.79 -2.35 -9.16
N TYR A 26 13.79 -2.62 -9.98
CA TYR A 26 13.70 -3.69 -10.96
C TYR A 26 13.72 -5.06 -10.27
N LEU A 27 13.16 -6.07 -10.92
CA LEU A 27 13.17 -7.45 -10.45
C LEU A 27 14.59 -8.02 -10.43
N SER A 28 15.47 -7.55 -11.32
CA SER A 28 16.91 -7.80 -11.30
C SER A 28 17.58 -7.45 -9.96
N GLY A 29 16.96 -6.55 -9.18
CA GLY A 29 17.51 -6.00 -7.96
C GLY A 29 18.16 -4.62 -8.15
N GLU A 30 18.33 -4.17 -9.40
CA GLU A 30 18.81 -2.82 -9.70
C GLU A 30 17.78 -1.78 -9.27
N GLU A 31 18.27 -0.65 -8.76
CA GLU A 31 17.41 0.49 -8.46
C GLU A 31 16.87 1.13 -9.74
N LEU A 32 15.72 1.79 -9.63
CA LEU A 32 15.25 2.65 -10.71
C LEU A 32 16.20 3.84 -10.89
N PRO A 33 16.39 4.35 -12.12
CA PRO A 33 17.12 5.58 -12.37
C PRO A 33 16.54 6.76 -11.58
N ASP A 34 17.36 7.73 -11.21
CA ASP A 34 16.95 8.84 -10.36
C ASP A 34 15.90 9.75 -11.00
N GLU A 35 15.85 9.79 -12.32
CA GLU A 35 14.82 10.47 -13.11
C GLU A 35 13.47 9.74 -13.12
N ASN A 36 13.40 8.50 -12.63
CA ASN A 36 12.17 7.73 -12.66
C ASN A 36 11.20 8.21 -11.57
N VAL A 37 10.09 8.80 -12.01
CA VAL A 37 9.07 9.39 -11.13
C VAL A 37 8.51 8.40 -10.10
N LEU A 38 8.51 7.09 -10.41
CA LEU A 38 7.99 6.06 -9.51
C LEU A 38 8.78 5.96 -8.20
N LYS A 39 10.05 6.40 -8.15
CA LYS A 39 10.84 6.46 -6.91
C LYS A 39 10.25 7.43 -5.88
N TYR A 40 9.58 8.48 -6.35
CA TYR A 40 9.11 9.59 -5.50
C TYR A 40 7.59 9.64 -5.37
N CYS A 41 6.86 8.81 -6.12
CA CYS A 41 5.42 8.71 -6.01
C CYS A 41 5.02 7.97 -4.73
N TYR A 42 4.24 8.64 -3.88
CA TYR A 42 3.49 7.94 -2.85
C TYR A 42 2.52 6.97 -3.52
N THR A 43 2.52 5.71 -3.12
CA THR A 43 1.63 4.68 -3.64
C THR A 43 1.01 3.92 -2.47
N LYS A 44 -0.30 3.98 -2.36
CA LYS A 44 -1.08 3.22 -1.37
C LYS A 44 -2.10 2.33 -2.06
N TYR A 45 -2.14 1.08 -1.63
CA TYR A 45 -3.19 0.12 -1.98
C TYR A 45 -3.99 -0.25 -0.73
N THR A 46 -5.30 -0.13 -0.81
CA THR A 46 -6.22 -0.52 0.26
C THR A 46 -7.11 -1.64 -0.23
N PHE A 47 -7.09 -2.80 0.40
CA PHE A 47 -7.93 -3.94 0.03
C PHE A 47 -9.08 -4.11 1.03
N GLU A 48 -10.30 -4.19 0.54
CA GLU A 48 -11.52 -4.34 1.33
C GLU A 48 -12.35 -5.52 0.84
N ALA A 49 -13.04 -6.17 1.79
CA ALA A 49 -13.98 -7.24 1.46
C ALA A 49 -15.22 -6.69 0.73
N PRO A 50 -15.83 -7.47 -0.17
CA PRO A 50 -15.40 -8.81 -0.61
C PRO A 50 -14.30 -8.76 -1.69
N ASP A 51 -14.29 -7.75 -2.56
CA ASP A 51 -13.45 -7.71 -3.76
C ASP A 51 -13.01 -6.30 -4.15
N LYS A 52 -13.03 -5.33 -3.22
CA LYS A 52 -12.68 -3.93 -3.50
C LYS A 52 -11.21 -3.62 -3.24
N MET A 53 -10.64 -2.81 -4.11
CA MET A 53 -9.29 -2.28 -3.95
C MET A 53 -9.29 -0.79 -4.28
N TYR A 54 -8.56 0.00 -3.52
CA TYR A 54 -8.36 1.42 -3.81
C TYR A 54 -6.89 1.71 -4.04
N PHE A 55 -6.60 2.51 -5.06
CA PHE A 55 -5.26 3.03 -5.32
C PHE A 55 -5.21 4.53 -5.09
N ALA A 56 -4.32 4.98 -4.21
CA ALA A 56 -4.08 6.38 -3.96
C ALA A 56 -2.62 6.75 -4.25
N ALA A 57 -2.43 7.84 -5.00
CA ALA A 57 -1.14 8.50 -5.17
C ALA A 57 -0.88 9.59 -4.11
N VAL A 58 -1.83 9.78 -3.18
CA VAL A 58 -1.79 10.82 -2.13
C VAL A 58 -2.24 10.19 -0.82
N TYR A 59 -1.56 10.52 0.28
CA TYR A 59 -1.71 9.84 1.57
C TYR A 59 -3.09 10.02 2.22
N HIS A 60 -3.69 11.22 2.13
CA HIS A 60 -4.92 11.58 2.84
C HIS A 60 -6.22 11.23 2.10
N ILE A 61 -6.15 10.54 0.95
CA ILE A 61 -7.33 10.09 0.21
C ILE A 61 -7.39 8.56 0.18
N LEU A 62 -8.61 8.02 0.02
CA LEU A 62 -8.81 6.58 -0.17
C LEU A 62 -8.30 6.13 -1.55
N GLY A 63 -8.54 6.95 -2.57
CA GLY A 63 -8.05 6.73 -3.94
C GLY A 63 -9.14 6.27 -4.90
N THR A 64 -8.71 5.84 -6.09
CA THR A 64 -9.59 5.33 -7.15
C THR A 64 -9.99 3.89 -6.85
N GLU A 65 -11.29 3.59 -6.92
CA GLU A 65 -11.84 2.26 -6.70
C GLU A 65 -11.60 1.33 -7.90
N PHE A 66 -11.21 0.10 -7.60
CA PHE A 66 -11.03 -1.04 -8.48
C PHE A 66 -11.64 -2.28 -7.82
N ARG A 67 -11.77 -3.35 -8.60
CA ARG A 67 -11.99 -4.68 -8.07
C ARG A 67 -10.70 -5.48 -8.07
N TYR A 68 -10.54 -6.42 -7.16
CA TYR A 68 -9.41 -7.34 -7.15
C TYR A 68 -9.86 -8.79 -6.98
N GLU A 69 -9.03 -9.70 -7.45
CA GLU A 69 -9.20 -11.14 -7.30
C GLU A 69 -7.84 -11.79 -7.10
N ILE A 70 -7.73 -12.71 -6.14
CA ILE A 70 -6.53 -13.50 -5.91
C ILE A 70 -6.72 -14.88 -6.53
N LYS A 71 -5.78 -15.30 -7.40
CA LYS A 71 -5.72 -16.65 -7.99
C LYS A 71 -4.34 -17.23 -7.81
N GLY A 72 -4.17 -18.13 -6.85
CA GLY A 72 -2.85 -18.64 -6.47
C GLY A 72 -1.94 -17.49 -6.02
N SER A 73 -0.83 -17.26 -6.73
CA SER A 73 0.09 -16.14 -6.46
C SER A 73 -0.17 -14.89 -7.31
N ARG A 74 -1.29 -14.84 -8.05
CA ARG A 74 -1.63 -13.69 -8.90
C ARG A 74 -2.69 -12.82 -8.23
N LEU A 75 -2.44 -11.51 -8.23
CA LEU A 75 -3.41 -10.49 -7.88
C LEU A 75 -3.90 -9.85 -9.19
N LEU A 76 -5.14 -10.11 -9.55
CA LEU A 76 -5.79 -9.57 -10.74
C LEU A 76 -6.55 -8.31 -10.32
N VAL A 77 -6.19 -7.17 -10.91
CA VAL A 77 -6.90 -5.90 -10.68
C VAL A 77 -7.79 -5.63 -11.87
N LYS A 78 -9.06 -5.37 -11.59
CA LYS A 78 -10.12 -5.17 -12.56
C LYS A 78 -10.74 -3.78 -12.38
N SER A 79 -11.27 -3.23 -13.45
CA SER A 79 -12.13 -2.05 -13.35
C SER A 79 -13.40 -2.39 -12.55
N THR A 80 -14.13 -1.37 -12.11
CA THR A 80 -15.39 -1.54 -11.38
C THR A 80 -16.47 -2.26 -12.18
N VAL A 81 -16.36 -2.29 -13.52
CA VAL A 81 -17.22 -3.03 -14.46
C VAL A 81 -16.65 -4.40 -14.87
N GLY A 82 -15.49 -4.81 -14.33
CA GLY A 82 -14.96 -6.17 -14.44
C GLY A 82 -13.86 -6.42 -15.48
N TYR A 83 -13.43 -5.41 -16.24
CA TYR A 83 -12.33 -5.56 -17.20
C TYR A 83 -10.99 -5.73 -16.48
N LEU A 84 -10.18 -6.70 -16.90
CA LEU A 84 -8.83 -6.88 -16.35
C LEU A 84 -7.96 -5.68 -16.74
N MET A 85 -7.51 -4.93 -15.74
CA MET A 85 -6.68 -3.74 -15.91
C MET A 85 -5.20 -4.06 -15.71
N ASN A 86 -4.90 -4.91 -14.74
CA ASN A 86 -3.53 -5.27 -14.40
C ASN A 86 -3.47 -6.65 -13.76
N THR A 87 -2.33 -7.32 -13.88
CA THR A 87 -2.03 -8.55 -13.17
C THR A 87 -0.70 -8.40 -12.47
N PHE A 88 -0.71 -8.54 -11.16
CA PHE A 88 0.49 -8.59 -10.35
C PHE A 88 0.79 -10.03 -9.91
N ARG A 89 2.06 -10.31 -9.64
CA ARG A 89 2.45 -11.52 -8.90
C ARG A 89 2.78 -11.14 -7.47
N VAL A 90 2.14 -11.78 -6.50
CA VAL A 90 2.52 -11.66 -5.09
C VAL A 90 3.68 -12.61 -4.83
N MET A 91 4.80 -12.06 -4.37
CA MET A 91 6.03 -12.79 -4.06
C MET A 91 6.13 -13.11 -2.56
N GLU A 92 5.67 -12.18 -1.73
CA GLU A 92 5.73 -12.29 -0.28
C GLU A 92 4.50 -11.58 0.29
N LEU A 93 3.86 -12.21 1.27
CA LEU A 93 2.79 -11.61 2.04
C LEU A 93 2.90 -12.08 3.49
N THR A 94 3.12 -11.13 4.39
CA THR A 94 3.13 -11.35 5.84
C THR A 94 2.09 -10.44 6.50
N ASP A 95 2.05 -10.41 7.83
CA ASP A 95 1.22 -9.47 8.59
C ASP A 95 1.57 -8.01 8.28
N LYS A 96 2.86 -7.72 8.02
CA LYS A 96 3.41 -6.37 7.89
C LYS A 96 3.94 -6.01 6.51
N LYS A 97 4.27 -6.98 5.67
CA LYS A 97 4.97 -6.77 4.40
C LYS A 97 4.25 -7.43 3.23
N LEU A 98 4.16 -6.73 2.12
CA LEU A 98 3.62 -7.22 0.85
C LEU A 98 4.63 -6.90 -0.24
N VAL A 99 5.08 -7.91 -0.98
CA VAL A 99 5.95 -7.73 -2.16
C VAL A 99 5.21 -8.21 -3.38
N ILE A 100 5.06 -7.33 -4.36
CA ILE A 100 4.41 -7.65 -5.64
C ILE A 100 5.31 -7.30 -6.82
N ILE A 101 5.15 -8.06 -7.90
CA ILE A 101 5.76 -7.78 -9.19
C ILE A 101 4.69 -7.24 -10.13
N ASN A 102 4.96 -6.07 -10.70
CA ASN A 102 4.24 -5.52 -11.83
C ASN A 102 4.98 -5.86 -13.12
N ALA A 103 4.22 -6.15 -14.17
CA ALA A 103 4.77 -6.58 -15.43
C ALA A 103 5.63 -5.49 -16.09
N ASP A 104 6.62 -5.90 -16.89
CA ASP A 104 7.36 -4.98 -17.75
C ASP A 104 6.49 -4.50 -18.93
N ALA A 105 7.05 -3.66 -19.80
CA ALA A 105 6.35 -3.12 -20.97
C ALA A 105 5.83 -4.20 -21.94
N ASN A 106 6.36 -5.42 -21.88
CA ASN A 106 5.93 -6.55 -22.71
C ASN A 106 4.91 -7.45 -21.99
N GLY A 107 4.48 -7.09 -20.78
CA GLY A 107 3.55 -7.88 -19.98
C GLY A 107 4.20 -9.04 -19.24
N SER A 108 5.54 -9.14 -19.22
CA SER A 108 6.24 -10.20 -18.50
C SER A 108 6.34 -9.88 -17.01
N LEU A 109 6.03 -10.88 -16.17
CA LEU A 109 6.19 -10.83 -14.70
C LEU A 109 7.50 -11.47 -14.21
N ASP A 110 8.29 -12.00 -15.13
CA ASP A 110 9.56 -12.70 -14.86
C ASP A 110 10.76 -11.97 -15.46
N SER A 111 10.50 -10.85 -16.15
CA SER A 111 11.56 -10.06 -16.79
C SER A 111 12.42 -9.38 -15.74
N PRO A 112 13.75 -9.30 -15.93
CA PRO A 112 14.61 -8.50 -15.05
C PRO A 112 14.15 -7.05 -14.92
N THR A 113 13.49 -6.51 -15.96
CA THR A 113 12.95 -5.14 -15.98
C THR A 113 11.52 -5.02 -15.44
N SER A 114 10.88 -6.13 -15.03
CA SER A 114 9.62 -6.08 -14.28
C SER A 114 9.84 -5.28 -12.98
N LEU A 115 8.82 -4.56 -12.54
CA LEU A 115 8.93 -3.72 -11.34
C LEU A 115 8.57 -4.52 -10.10
N LYS A 116 9.46 -4.51 -9.11
CA LYS A 116 9.22 -5.07 -7.78
C LYS A 116 8.86 -3.94 -6.83
N TYR A 117 7.64 -3.98 -6.33
CA TYR A 117 7.18 -3.08 -5.28
C TYR A 117 7.28 -3.78 -3.92
N THR A 118 7.83 -3.07 -2.94
CA THR A 118 7.79 -3.48 -1.52
C THR A 118 6.87 -2.54 -0.78
N PHE A 119 5.83 -3.11 -0.19
CA PHE A 119 4.85 -2.43 0.62
C PHE A 119 4.94 -2.85 2.08
N TYR A 120 4.60 -1.92 2.96
CA TYR A 120 4.34 -2.21 4.36
C TYR A 120 2.95 -1.73 4.76
N ARG A 121 2.42 -2.29 5.84
CA ARG A 121 1.16 -1.84 6.42
C ARG A 121 1.21 -0.34 6.76
N GLU A 122 0.14 0.38 6.45
CA GLU A 122 0.03 1.83 6.65
C GLU A 122 0.27 2.22 8.12
N ASP A 123 -0.33 1.50 9.06
CA ASP A 123 -0.16 1.70 10.51
C ASP A 123 1.28 1.46 10.97
N PHE A 124 1.94 0.43 10.43
CA PHE A 124 3.34 0.14 10.70
C PHE A 124 4.26 1.26 10.21
N ILE A 125 3.98 1.86 9.05
CA ILE A 125 4.75 3.01 8.56
C ILE A 125 4.51 4.23 9.45
N GLN A 126 3.25 4.56 9.75
CA GLN A 126 2.91 5.73 10.57
C GLN A 126 3.55 5.67 11.96
N GLN A 127 3.56 4.51 12.61
CA GLN A 127 4.19 4.33 13.93
C GLN A 127 5.72 4.45 13.90
N LYS A 128 6.36 4.25 12.74
CA LYS A 128 7.82 4.32 12.59
C LYS A 128 8.35 5.69 12.15
N LEU A 129 7.48 6.61 11.75
CA LEU A 129 7.88 7.96 11.38
C LEU A 129 7.86 8.84 12.63
N PRO A 130 9.02 9.26 13.16
CA PRO A 130 9.05 10.10 14.36
C PRO A 130 8.39 11.45 14.06
N LEU A 131 7.49 11.85 14.96
CA LEU A 131 6.93 13.19 14.97
C LEU A 131 8.03 14.18 15.36
N LEU A 132 8.16 15.23 14.58
CA LEU A 132 9.08 16.33 14.79
C LEU A 132 8.30 17.52 15.36
N PRO A 133 8.95 18.47 16.04
CA PRO A 133 8.27 19.67 16.56
C PRO A 133 7.47 20.43 15.51
N ASN A 134 7.94 20.48 14.26
CA ASN A 134 7.25 21.16 13.15
C ASN A 134 5.98 20.42 12.66
N ASP A 135 5.78 19.17 13.06
CA ASP A 135 4.56 18.42 12.79
C ASP A 135 3.42 18.85 13.74
N ILE A 136 3.73 19.58 14.83
CA ILE A 136 2.75 20.07 15.81
C ILE A 136 2.22 21.43 15.37
N TYR A 137 0.91 21.52 15.14
CA TYR A 137 0.23 22.78 14.85
C TYR A 137 -0.03 23.58 16.13
N LYS A 138 -0.57 22.91 17.17
CA LYS A 138 -0.94 23.56 18.43
C LYS A 138 -1.04 22.55 19.57
N VAL A 139 -0.64 22.93 20.77
CA VAL A 139 -0.91 22.19 22.01
C VAL A 139 -1.90 23.00 22.86
N ASN A 140 -3.02 22.39 23.25
CA ASN A 140 -4.05 22.96 24.11
C ASN A 140 -4.26 22.03 25.33
N GLY A 141 -3.50 22.24 26.40
CA GLY A 141 -3.59 21.37 27.59
C GLY A 141 -3.12 19.95 27.29
N THR A 142 -3.99 18.95 27.42
CA THR A 142 -3.71 17.54 27.09
C THR A 142 -3.80 17.26 25.59
N ASP A 143 -4.36 18.19 24.82
CA ASP A 143 -4.71 17.98 23.43
C ASP A 143 -3.62 18.52 22.51
N THR A 144 -3.19 17.73 21.53
CA THR A 144 -2.23 18.17 20.51
C THR A 144 -2.86 18.07 19.12
N LEU A 145 -2.87 19.20 18.41
CA LEU A 145 -3.23 19.30 17.00
C LEU A 145 -1.96 19.19 16.16
N PHE A 146 -2.00 18.37 15.11
CA PHE A 146 -0.89 18.14 14.20
C PHE A 146 -1.17 18.72 12.82
N ASN A 147 -0.12 19.16 12.13
CA ASN A 147 -0.16 19.43 10.71
C ASN A 147 -0.35 18.11 9.96
N SER A 148 -1.30 18.06 9.03
CA SER A 148 -1.52 16.88 8.19
C SER A 148 -0.28 16.62 7.32
N GLY A 149 0.20 15.38 7.31
CA GLY A 149 1.36 14.94 6.52
C GLY A 149 1.39 13.42 6.43
N GLN A 150 2.34 12.84 5.69
CA GLN A 150 2.44 11.38 5.54
C GLN A 150 2.60 10.62 6.88
N LYS A 151 3.08 11.30 7.93
CA LYS A 151 3.20 10.75 9.28
C LYS A 151 1.86 10.67 10.00
N VAL A 152 0.99 11.66 9.79
CA VAL A 152 -0.28 11.84 10.50
C VAL A 152 -1.30 12.48 9.56
N TYR A 153 -2.36 11.74 9.25
CA TYR A 153 -3.50 12.24 8.47
C TYR A 153 -4.78 11.56 8.92
N ALA A 154 -5.90 12.22 8.68
CA ALA A 154 -7.21 11.64 8.95
C ALA A 154 -7.47 10.46 8.00
N LEU A 155 -7.91 9.32 8.55
CA LEU A 155 -8.44 8.22 7.77
C LEU A 155 -9.86 8.57 7.31
N PHE A 156 -10.11 8.44 6.01
CA PHE A 156 -11.43 8.71 5.45
C PHE A 156 -12.38 7.53 5.72
N ASN A 157 -13.33 7.69 6.65
CA ASN A 157 -14.28 6.64 7.04
C ASN A 157 -15.65 6.74 6.33
N GLY A 158 -15.72 7.37 5.14
CA GLY A 158 -16.91 7.34 4.29
C GLY A 158 -18.13 8.15 4.77
N GLN A 159 -18.06 8.81 5.93
CA GLN A 159 -19.04 9.81 6.37
C GLN A 159 -18.35 11.17 6.45
N ILE A 160 -18.96 12.17 5.82
CA ILE A 160 -18.48 13.56 5.78
C ILE A 160 -18.08 13.98 7.19
N LEU A 161 -16.82 14.38 7.41
CA LEU A 161 -16.44 15.06 8.64
C LEU A 161 -15.40 16.16 8.39
N VAL A 162 -15.75 17.31 8.95
CA VAL A 162 -14.88 18.44 9.29
C VAL A 162 -13.70 17.91 10.12
N SER A 163 -12.48 18.23 9.69
CA SER A 163 -11.24 17.74 10.26
C SER A 163 -10.93 18.41 11.61
N ILE A 164 -11.21 17.75 12.72
CA ILE A 164 -10.58 18.00 14.03
C ILE A 164 -10.35 16.64 14.70
N PHE A 165 -9.11 16.31 15.05
CA PHE A 165 -8.80 15.15 15.88
C PHE A 165 -8.06 15.54 17.15
N LEU A 166 -8.57 14.99 18.25
CA LEU A 166 -7.99 14.93 19.59
C LEU A 166 -7.42 13.52 19.76
N MET A 167 -6.11 13.39 19.96
CA MET A 167 -5.50 12.13 20.43
C MET A 167 -5.08 12.29 21.88
N ASN A 168 -5.67 11.46 22.75
CA ASN A 168 -5.21 11.27 24.14
C ASN A 168 -4.09 10.23 24.15
N PHE A 169 -2.90 10.63 24.58
CA PHE A 169 -1.84 9.69 24.96
C PHE A 169 -2.08 9.24 26.41
N ILE A 170 -2.32 7.94 26.61
CA ILE A 170 -2.13 7.33 27.94
C ILE A 170 -0.62 7.17 28.11
N LYS A 171 -0.09 7.82 29.16
CA LYS A 171 1.33 7.77 29.55
C LYS A 171 1.76 6.37 29.99
#